data_AF-A0A699SXQ7-F1
#
_entry.id   AF-A0A699SXQ7-F1
#
_cell.length_a   1.000
_cell.length_b   1.000
_cell.length_c   1.000
_cell.angle_alpha   90.00
_cell.angle_beta   90.00
_cell.angle_gamma   90.00
#
_symmetry.space_group_name_H-M   'P 1'
#
loop_
_entity.id
_entity.type
_entity.pdbx_description
1 polymer ?
#
loop_
_entity_poly.entity_id
_entity_poly.type
_entity_poly.pdbx_seq_one_letter_code
_entity_poly.pdbx_strand_id
1 'polypeptide(L)' 'KANVVVDTFSRKEREPPLRVRGLVMTIGFDLPRQILNAQTEAKKPENIKEEDVGGVGYLVMAIYRP' A
#
# COMPACT_ATOMS: atom_id res chain seq x y z
N LYS A 1 -11.99 -25.52 38.50
CA LYS A 1 -12.31 -26.05 37.15
C LYS A 1 -12.50 -24.94 36.10
N ALA A 2 -11.86 -23.76 36.25
CA ALA A 2 -12.00 -22.60 35.33
C ALA A 2 -10.77 -22.37 34.43
N ASN A 3 -9.66 -23.10 34.64
CA ASN A 3 -8.37 -22.82 34.00
C ASN A 3 -8.29 -23.25 32.51
N VAL A 4 -9.14 -24.20 32.08
CA VAL A 4 -9.14 -24.72 30.70
C VAL A 4 -9.72 -23.71 29.71
N VAL A 5 -10.76 -22.96 30.12
CA VAL A 5 -11.42 -21.97 29.26
C VAL A 5 -10.51 -20.76 29.02
N VAL A 6 -9.73 -20.36 30.03
CA VAL A 6 -8.71 -19.29 29.93
C VAL A 6 -7.55 -19.71 29.02
N ASP A 7 -7.03 -20.94 29.15
CA ASP A 7 -5.92 -21.45 28.32
C ASP A 7 -6.32 -21.57 26.83
N THR A 8 -7.59 -21.93 26.54
CA THR A 8 -8.08 -21.98 25.15
C THR A 8 -8.26 -20.60 24.51
N PHE A 9 -8.58 -19.57 25.29
CA PHE A 9 -8.73 -18.19 24.79
C PHE A 9 -7.35 -17.52 24.61
N SER A 10 -6.43 -17.71 25.57
CA SER A 10 -5.05 -17.20 25.51
C SER A 10 -4.25 -17.72 24.30
N ARG A 11 -4.54 -18.93 23.82
CA ARG A 11 -3.93 -19.47 22.59
C ARG A 11 -4.37 -18.76 21.30
N LYS A 12 -5.55 -18.12 21.29
CA LYS A 12 -6.05 -17.30 20.17
C LYS A 12 -5.57 -15.86 20.27
N GLU A 13 -5.36 -15.36 21.48
CA GLU A 13 -4.79 -14.04 21.79
C GLU A 13 -3.25 -14.07 21.92
N ARG A 14 -2.60 -15.12 21.39
CA ARG A 14 -1.15 -15.24 21.43
C ARG A 14 -0.53 -14.29 20.43
N GLU A 15 0.59 -13.69 20.83
CA GLU A 15 1.48 -12.92 19.98
C GLU A 15 1.62 -13.55 18.58
N PRO A 16 1.32 -12.80 17.49
CA PRO A 16 1.39 -13.36 16.15
C PRO A 16 2.77 -13.96 15.92
N PRO A 17 2.88 -15.14 15.28
CA PRO A 17 4.17 -15.74 14.97
C PRO A 17 5.07 -14.72 14.26
N LEU A 18 6.40 -14.79 14.48
CA LEU A 18 7.35 -13.81 13.94
C LEU A 18 7.20 -13.55 12.44
N ARG A 19 6.80 -14.57 11.67
CA ARG A 19 6.50 -14.47 10.23
C ARG A 19 5.32 -13.54 9.94
N VAL A 20 4.26 -13.63 10.74
CA VAL A 20 3.07 -12.76 10.63
C VAL A 20 3.43 -11.34 11.03
N ARG A 21 4.23 -11.16 12.10
CA ARG A 21 4.72 -9.82 12.50
C ARG A 21 5.56 -9.17 11.41
N GLY A 22 6.49 -9.91 10.81
CA GLY A 22 7.28 -9.43 9.68
C GLY A 22 6.41 -9.04 8.49
N LEU A 23 5.45 -9.90 8.12
CA LEU A 23 4.52 -9.62 7.03
C LEU A 23 3.66 -8.36 7.30
N VAL A 24 3.16 -8.21 8.52
CA VAL A 24 2.38 -7.04 8.93
C VAL A 24 3.23 -5.76 8.87
N MET A 25 4.51 -5.81 9.29
CA MET A 25 5.41 -4.67 9.17
C MET A 25 5.70 -4.32 7.69
N THR A 26 5.95 -5.32 6.84
CA THR A 26 6.18 -5.11 5.40
C THR A 26 4.94 -4.53 4.71
N ILE A 27 3.75 -5.09 4.96
CA ILE A 27 2.50 -4.59 4.37
C ILE A 27 2.08 -3.24 4.95
N GLY A 28 2.28 -3.02 6.25
CA GLY A 28 1.85 -1.81 6.94
C GLY A 28 2.72 -0.59 6.65
N PHE A 29 3.99 -0.78 6.31
CA PHE A 29 4.94 0.32 6.19
C PHE A 29 5.71 0.35 4.88
N ASP A 30 6.32 -0.78 4.48
CA ASP A 30 7.23 -0.79 3.33
C ASP A 30 6.48 -0.79 1.99
N LEU A 31 5.45 -1.63 1.89
CA LEU A 31 4.65 -1.77 0.67
C LEU A 31 3.87 -0.48 0.30
N PRO A 32 3.21 0.24 1.22
CA PRO A 32 2.54 1.49 0.90
C PRO A 32 3.53 2.55 0.41
N ARG A 33 4.73 2.59 0.98
CA ARG A 33 5.79 3.51 0.55
C ARG A 33 6.27 3.21 -0.87
N GLN A 34 6.47 1.94 -1.20
CA GLN A 34 6.83 1.53 -2.56
C GLN A 34 5.72 1.85 -3.57
N ILE A 35 4.45 1.60 -3.21
CA ILE A 35 3.29 1.92 -4.06
C ILE A 35 3.20 3.43 -4.30
N LEU A 36 3.36 4.26 -3.27
CA LEU A 36 3.32 5.71 -3.42
C LEU A 36 4.43 6.21 -4.33
N ASN A 37 5.65 5.68 -4.19
CA ASN A 37 6.76 6.03 -5.07
C ASN A 37 6.48 5.63 -6.52
N ALA A 38 6.00 4.40 -6.75
CA ALA A 38 5.65 3.91 -8.09
C ALA A 38 4.52 4.74 -8.71
N GLN A 39 3.50 5.12 -7.94
CA GLN A 39 2.44 6.02 -8.41
C GLN A 39 2.97 7.41 -8.75
N THR A 40 3.88 7.94 -7.95
CA THR A 40 4.49 9.25 -8.19
C THR A 40 5.36 9.22 -9.46
N GLU A 41 6.07 8.12 -9.70
CA GLU A 41 6.86 7.91 -10.91
C GLU A 41 5.99 7.73 -12.15
N ALA A 42 4.90 6.96 -12.04
CA ALA A 42 3.93 6.78 -13.13
C ALA A 42 3.19 8.08 -13.49
N LYS A 43 2.94 8.96 -12.50
CA LYS A 43 2.30 10.25 -12.71
C LYS A 43 3.24 11.34 -13.27
N LYS A 44 4.51 11.03 -13.51
CA LYS A 44 5.42 11.99 -14.18
C LYS A 44 4.90 12.27 -15.59
N PRO A 45 4.95 13.53 -16.06
CA PRO A 45 4.45 13.91 -17.37
C PRO A 45 5.15 13.17 -18.53
N GLU A 46 6.38 12.69 -18.31
CA GLU A 46 7.15 11.88 -19.27
C GLU A 46 6.60 10.47 -19.46
N ASN A 47 5.89 9.94 -18.46
CA ASN A 47 5.39 8.55 -18.43
C ASN A 47 3.89 8.43 -18.74
N ILE A 48 3.15 9.53 -18.63
CA ILE A 48 1.72 9.61 -18.96
C ILE A 48 1.59 9.78 -20.47
N LYS A 49 0.74 9.00 -21.13
CA LYS A 49 0.41 9.25 -22.55
C LYS A 49 -0.76 10.21 -22.66
N GLU A 50 -0.79 10.99 -23.75
CA GLU A 50 -1.87 11.94 -23.97
C GLU A 50 -3.26 11.24 -23.97
N GLU A 51 -3.36 10.03 -24.52
CA GLU A 51 -4.56 9.16 -24.51
C GLU A 51 -5.08 8.78 -23.11
N ASP A 52 -4.21 8.80 -22.09
CA ASP A 52 -4.58 8.40 -20.73
C ASP A 52 -5.27 9.53 -19.95
N VAL A 53 -5.16 10.80 -20.39
CA VAL A 53 -5.48 11.96 -19.53
C VAL A 53 -6.90 12.50 -19.72
N GLY A 54 -7.63 12.10 -20.77
CA GLY A 54 -9.01 12.53 -21.02
C GLY A 54 -9.17 14.06 -21.17
N GLY A 55 -10.33 14.52 -21.68
CA GLY A 55 -10.49 15.88 -22.25
C GLY A 55 -9.88 17.07 -21.47
N VAL A 56 -10.09 17.15 -20.15
CA VAL A 56 -9.51 18.23 -19.31
C VAL A 56 -8.04 18.01 -18.98
N GLY A 57 -7.61 16.75 -18.92
CA GLY A 57 -6.23 16.39 -18.62
C GLY A 57 -5.28 16.65 -19.78
N TYR A 58 -5.75 16.53 -21.03
CA TYR A 58 -4.98 16.93 -22.22
C TYR A 58 -4.55 18.40 -22.17
N LEU A 59 -5.47 19.32 -21.81
CA LEU A 59 -5.16 20.75 -21.74
C LEU A 59 -4.09 21.04 -20.69
N VAL A 60 -4.19 20.39 -19.52
CA VAL A 60 -3.16 20.49 -18.48
C VAL A 60 -1.84 19.94 -19.01
N MET A 61 -1.81 18.76 -19.63
CA MET A 61 -0.59 18.16 -20.17
C MET A 61 0.09 19.03 -21.24
N ALA A 62 -0.70 19.73 -22.07
CA ALA A 62 -0.19 20.65 -23.09
C ALA A 62 0.48 21.91 -22.51
N ILE A 63 0.04 22.39 -21.35
CA ILE A 63 0.62 23.58 -20.68
C ILE A 63 1.96 23.26 -20.00
N TYR A 64 2.15 22.01 -19.55
CA TYR A 64 3.37 21.55 -18.89
C TYR A 64 4.44 21.02 -19.87
N ARG A 65 4.15 20.99 -21.19
CA ARG A 65 5.10 20.57 -22.22
C ARG A 65 5.89 21.81 -22.72
N PRO A 66 7.22 21.91 -22.49
CA PRO A 66 8.04 23.06 -22.90
C PRO A 66 8.24 23.16 -24.41
#